data_AF-A0A529NY48-F1
#
_entry.id   AF-A0A529NY48-F1
#
_cell.length_a   1.000
_cell.length_b   1.000
_cell.length_c   1.000
_cell.angle_alpha   90.00
_cell.angle_beta   90.00
_cell.angle_gamma   90.00
#
_symmetry.space_group_name_H-M   'P 1'
#
loop_
_entity.id
_entity.type
_entity.pdbx_description
1 polymer ?
#
loop_
_entity_poly.entity_id
_entity_poly.type
_entity_poly.pdbx_seq_one_letter_code
_entity_poly.pdbx_strand_id
1 'polypeptide(L)'
;FKVGDYAAAGIPMMPNVAGEASTRRQIFAYALILAPIGVLPWPFGFASGFYGVVAAALGIGFIWRAWKVLAARDNEMTPAKALFAFSIAYLFAIFATLLCDRIVSRVVASL
;
A
#
# COMPACT_ATOMS: atom_id res chain seq x y z
N PHE A 1 -6.15 -1.26 17.21
CA PHE A 1 -7.61 -1.10 17.09
C PHE A 1 -8.18 -2.50 17.11
N LYS A 2 -9.09 -2.79 18.04
CA LYS A 2 -9.74 -4.10 18.21
C LYS A 2 -8.86 -5.32 18.51
N VAL A 3 -7.54 -5.18 18.71
CA VAL A 3 -6.67 -6.33 19.05
C VAL A 3 -7.19 -7.04 20.30
N GLY A 4 -7.62 -6.26 21.32
CA GLY A 4 -8.29 -6.78 22.51
C GLY A 4 -9.63 -7.45 22.22
N ASP A 5 -10.47 -6.87 21.35
CA ASP A 5 -11.77 -7.45 20.98
C ASP A 5 -11.61 -8.78 20.21
N TYR A 6 -10.65 -8.84 19.29
CA TYR A 6 -10.32 -10.06 18.54
C TYR A 6 -9.69 -11.12 19.45
N ALA A 7 -8.83 -10.72 20.39
CA ALA A 7 -8.28 -11.63 21.39
C ALA A 7 -9.38 -12.19 22.30
N ALA A 8 -10.28 -11.34 22.78
CA ALA A 8 -11.42 -11.75 23.62
C ALA A 8 -12.40 -12.67 22.88
N ALA A 9 -12.53 -12.51 21.56
CA ALA A 9 -13.32 -13.40 20.70
C ALA A 9 -12.57 -14.67 20.26
N GLY A 10 -11.33 -14.90 20.72
CA GLY A 10 -10.53 -16.07 20.35
C GLY A 10 -10.06 -16.09 18.88
N ILE A 11 -10.08 -14.94 18.20
CA ILE A 11 -9.69 -14.85 16.78
C ILE A 11 -8.16 -14.72 16.66
N PRO A 12 -7.49 -15.66 15.99
CA PRO A 12 -6.04 -15.64 15.82
C PRO A 12 -5.65 -14.53 14.83
N MET A 13 -5.25 -13.38 15.36
CA MET A 13 -4.68 -12.27 14.60
C MET A 13 -3.15 -12.32 14.68
N MET A 14 -2.45 -11.92 13.62
CA MET A 14 -0.98 -11.93 13.58
C MET A 14 -0.30 -11.27 14.79
N PRO A 15 -0.75 -10.11 15.29
CA PRO A 15 -0.23 -9.52 16.53
C PRO A 15 -0.37 -10.42 17.77
N ASN A 16 -1.44 -11.21 17.85
CA ASN A 16 -1.73 -12.09 18.99
C ASN A 16 -0.94 -13.40 18.91
N VAL A 17 -0.68 -13.89 17.70
CA VAL A 17 -0.02 -15.19 17.46
C VAL A 17 1.51 -15.05 17.40
N ALA A 18 2.01 -14.03 16.70
CA ALA A 18 3.44 -13.86 16.41
C ALA A 18 4.03 -12.55 16.95
N GLY A 19 3.22 -11.75 17.68
CA GLY A 19 3.62 -10.48 18.26
C GLY A 19 3.52 -9.29 17.31
N GLU A 20 3.41 -8.09 17.90
CA GLU A 20 3.34 -6.83 17.16
C GLU A 20 4.62 -6.57 16.33
N ALA A 21 5.79 -6.92 16.88
CA ALA A 21 7.07 -6.74 16.18
C ALA A 21 7.16 -7.56 14.88
N SER A 22 6.67 -8.81 14.89
CA SER A 22 6.59 -9.64 13.67
C SER A 22 5.64 -9.01 12.64
N THR A 23 4.47 -8.55 13.11
CA THR A 23 3.48 -7.89 12.26
C THR A 23 4.06 -6.65 11.58
N ARG A 24 4.78 -5.80 12.32
CA ARG A 24 5.43 -4.58 11.77
C ARG A 24 6.50 -4.93 10.72
N ARG A 25 7.30 -5.97 10.94
CA ARG A 25 8.30 -6.45 9.96
C ARG A 25 7.64 -6.93 8.68
N GLN A 26 6.55 -7.68 8.78
CA GLN A 26 5.83 -8.18 7.62
C GLN A 26 5.13 -7.05 6.84
N ILE A 27 4.54 -6.07 7.52
CA ILE A 27 3.99 -4.86 6.87
C ILE A 27 5.06 -4.19 6.00
N PHE A 28 6.27 -4.00 6.53
CA PHE A 28 7.37 -3.40 5.78
C PHE A 28 7.84 -4.28 4.61
N ALA A 29 8.03 -5.57 4.84
CA ALA A 29 8.42 -6.52 3.78
C ALA A 29 7.42 -6.55 2.63
N TYR A 30 6.12 -6.60 2.94
CA TYR A 30 5.07 -6.56 1.90
C TYR A 30 5.01 -5.21 1.18
N ALA A 31 5.26 -4.09 1.86
CA ALA A 31 5.35 -2.78 1.21
C ALA A 31 6.49 -2.72 0.19
N LEU A 32 7.66 -3.30 0.51
CA LEU A 32 8.79 -3.38 -0.42
C LEU A 32 8.49 -4.20 -1.68
N ILE A 33 7.63 -5.22 -1.56
CA ILE A 33 7.20 -6.07 -2.69
C ILE A 33 6.06 -5.39 -3.47
N LEU A 34 5.11 -4.77 -2.77
CA LEU A 34 3.96 -4.11 -3.37
C LEU A 34 4.36 -2.93 -4.25
N ALA A 35 5.32 -2.11 -3.82
CA ALA A 35 5.74 -0.92 -4.55
C ALA A 35 6.22 -1.22 -5.99
N PRO A 36 7.16 -2.16 -6.24
CA PRO A 36 7.54 -2.51 -7.61
C PRO A 36 6.38 -3.16 -8.38
N ILE A 37 5.57 -4.01 -7.74
CA ILE A 37 4.41 -4.63 -8.38
C ILE A 37 3.42 -3.58 -8.89
N GLY A 38 3.17 -2.51 -8.13
CA GLY A 38 2.32 -1.41 -8.55
C GLY A 38 2.83 -0.67 -9.80
N VAL A 39 4.14 -0.66 -10.03
CA VAL A 39 4.77 -0.01 -11.19
C VAL A 39 4.78 -0.90 -12.43
N LEU A 40 4.75 -2.24 -12.28
CA LEU A 40 4.86 -3.22 -13.37
C LEU A 40 3.94 -3.04 -14.58
N PRO A 41 2.71 -2.49 -14.47
CA PRO A 41 1.89 -2.23 -15.66
C PRO A 41 2.57 -1.35 -16.70
N TRP A 42 3.45 -0.43 -16.30
CA TRP A 42 4.17 0.44 -17.23
C TRP A 42 5.22 -0.30 -18.09
N PRO A 43 6.24 -0.99 -17.53
CA PRO A 43 7.24 -1.69 -18.32
C PRO A 43 6.68 -2.85 -19.15
N PHE A 44 5.53 -3.43 -18.76
CA PHE A 44 4.83 -4.44 -19.57
C PHE A 44 3.96 -3.86 -20.69
N GLY A 45 3.89 -2.55 -20.84
CA GLY A 45 3.10 -1.90 -21.90
C GLY A 45 1.59 -1.89 -21.65
N PHE A 46 1.14 -2.18 -20.43
CA PHE A 46 -0.27 -2.10 -20.05
C PHE A 46 -0.71 -0.68 -19.66
N ALA A 47 0.23 0.19 -19.30
CA ALA A 47 -0.02 1.57 -18.91
C ALA A 47 1.10 2.51 -19.40
N SER A 48 0.82 3.81 -19.48
CA SER A 48 1.77 4.83 -19.93
C SER A 48 2.86 5.16 -18.91
N GLY A 49 3.87 5.91 -19.37
CA GLY A 49 4.91 6.45 -18.49
C GLY A 49 4.36 7.38 -17.40
N PHE A 50 3.26 8.08 -17.66
CA PHE A 50 2.61 8.91 -16.63
C PHE A 50 2.11 8.05 -15.46
N TYR A 51 1.43 6.95 -15.76
CA TYR A 51 1.06 5.97 -14.73
C TYR A 51 2.28 5.46 -13.97
N GLY A 52 3.36 5.11 -14.68
CA GLY A 52 4.60 4.60 -14.07
C GLY A 52 5.20 5.57 -13.04
N VAL A 53 5.28 6.87 -13.38
CA VAL A 53 5.80 7.92 -12.47
C VAL A 53 4.91 8.08 -11.24
N VAL A 54 3.59 8.13 -11.43
CA VAL A 54 2.63 8.24 -10.31
C VAL A 54 2.70 7.02 -9.40
N ALA A 55 2.71 5.81 -9.97
CA ALA A 55 2.79 4.56 -9.22
C ALA A 55 4.10 4.46 -8.43
N ALA A 56 5.23 4.89 -9.02
CA ALA A 56 6.53 4.90 -8.35
C ALA A 56 6.54 5.89 -7.16
N ALA A 57 6.04 7.11 -7.34
CA ALA A 57 5.95 8.11 -6.28
C ALA A 57 5.06 7.63 -5.13
N LEU A 58 3.90 7.06 -5.45
CA LEU A 58 2.99 6.46 -4.48
C LEU A 58 3.64 5.28 -3.75
N GLY A 59 4.39 4.42 -4.45
CA GLY A 59 5.11 3.27 -3.90
C GLY A 59 6.20 3.69 -2.91
N ILE A 60 7.00 4.71 -3.25
CA ILE A 60 8.01 5.30 -2.35
C ILE A 60 7.33 5.84 -1.08
N GLY A 61 6.22 6.57 -1.24
CA GLY A 61 5.43 7.07 -0.11
C GLY A 61 4.88 5.95 0.78
N PHE A 62 4.46 4.83 0.19
CA PHE A 62 3.97 3.66 0.90
C PHE A 62 5.08 3.01 1.73
N ILE A 63 6.26 2.78 1.12
CA ILE A 63 7.44 2.23 1.80
C ILE A 63 7.85 3.13 2.97
N TRP A 64 7.89 4.46 2.77
CA TRP A 64 8.26 5.40 3.82
C TRP A 64 7.30 5.35 5.02
N ARG A 65 5.99 5.25 4.78
CA ARG A 65 5.00 5.08 5.85
C ARG A 65 5.11 3.72 6.52
N ALA A 66 5.37 2.65 5.77
CA ALA A 66 5.61 1.32 6.32
C ALA A 66 6.88 1.26 7.17
N TRP A 67 7.94 1.97 6.78
CA TRP A 67 9.15 2.13 7.59
C TRP A 67 8.86 2.88 8.90
N LYS A 68 8.04 3.94 8.86
CA LYS A 68 7.57 4.60 10.09
C LYS A 68 6.80 3.68 11.02
N VAL A 69 6.00 2.76 10.47
CA VAL A 69 5.35 1.71 11.27
C VAL A 69 6.40 0.78 11.88
N LEU A 70 7.39 0.35 11.11
CA LEU A 70 8.47 -0.51 11.59
C LEU A 70 9.31 0.13 12.72
N ALA A 71 9.56 1.43 12.63
CA ALA A 71 10.33 2.20 13.61
C ALA A 71 9.50 2.70 14.80
N ALA A 72 8.18 2.50 14.80
CA ALA A 72 7.29 2.96 15.87
C ALA A 72 7.56 2.21 17.18
N ARG A 73 7.39 2.89 18.32
CA ARG A 73 7.51 2.27 19.64
C ARG A 73 6.32 1.34 19.92
N ASP A 74 6.49 0.42 20.85
CA ASP A 74 5.40 -0.47 21.28
C ASP A 74 4.23 0.35 21.84
N ASN A 75 3.00 -0.01 21.47
CA ASN A 75 1.74 0.71 21.72
C ASN A 75 1.49 1.98 20.88
N GLU A 76 2.42 2.41 20.03
CA GLU A 76 2.21 3.58 19.17
C GLU A 76 1.41 3.23 17.91
N MET A 77 0.10 3.52 17.92
CA MET A 77 -0.77 3.20 16.79
C MET A 77 -0.79 4.26 15.68
N THR A 78 -0.34 5.49 15.94
CA THR A 78 -0.48 6.62 14.99
C THR A 78 0.12 6.33 13.62
N PRO A 79 1.35 5.78 13.50
CA PRO A 79 1.93 5.43 12.20
C PRO A 79 1.12 4.39 11.45
N ALA A 80 0.60 3.38 12.16
CA ALA A 80 -0.21 2.31 11.55
C ALA A 80 -1.53 2.85 10.98
N LYS A 81 -2.19 3.77 11.70
CA LYS A 81 -3.40 4.45 11.21
C LYS A 81 -3.10 5.28 9.96
N ALA A 82 -1.99 6.01 9.98
CA ALA A 82 -1.58 6.85 8.87
C ALA A 82 -1.18 6.04 7.63
N LEU A 83 -0.58 4.86 7.80
CA LEU A 83 -0.31 3.93 6.71
C LEU A 83 -1.62 3.36 6.15
N PHE A 84 -2.56 2.96 7.00
CA PHE A 84 -3.85 2.42 6.55
C PHE A 84 -4.68 3.44 5.76
N ALA A 85 -4.77 4.69 6.25
CA ALA A 85 -5.44 5.76 5.49
C ALA A 85 -4.74 6.00 4.15
N PHE A 86 -3.41 6.00 4.14
CA PHE A 86 -2.64 6.13 2.91
C PHE A 86 -2.83 4.93 1.99
N SER A 87 -3.00 3.70 2.48
CA SER A 87 -3.18 2.53 1.62
C SER A 87 -4.51 2.57 0.87
N ILE A 88 -5.56 3.11 1.47
CA ILE A 88 -6.84 3.36 0.78
C ILE A 88 -6.65 4.39 -0.32
N ALA A 89 -6.02 5.53 -0.01
CA ALA A 89 -5.74 6.57 -1.00
C ALA A 89 -4.82 6.08 -2.12
N TYR A 90 -3.79 5.30 -1.78
CA TYR A 90 -2.87 4.63 -2.71
C TYR A 90 -3.64 3.76 -3.69
N LEU A 91 -4.47 2.84 -3.17
CA LEU A 91 -5.25 1.91 -4.01
C LEU A 91 -6.19 2.67 -4.95
N PHE A 92 -6.90 3.66 -4.42
CA PHE A 92 -7.78 4.51 -5.21
C PHE A 92 -7.02 5.27 -6.30
N ALA A 93 -5.90 5.89 -5.95
CA ALA A 93 -5.09 6.66 -6.89
C ALA A 93 -4.51 5.77 -8.00
N ILE A 94 -3.96 4.60 -7.67
CA ILE A 94 -3.45 3.64 -8.66
C ILE A 94 -4.53 3.28 -9.69
N PHE A 95 -5.72 2.90 -9.23
CA PHE A 95 -6.81 2.54 -10.14
C PHE A 95 -7.37 3.73 -10.91
N ALA A 96 -7.52 4.89 -10.26
CA ALA A 96 -7.99 6.11 -10.91
C ALA A 96 -7.02 6.54 -12.03
N THR A 97 -5.70 6.54 -11.77
CA THR A 97 -4.70 6.86 -12.78
C THR A 97 -4.71 5.86 -13.92
N LEU A 98 -4.83 4.56 -13.64
CA LEU A 98 -4.92 3.52 -14.67
C LEU A 98 -6.18 3.68 -15.53
N LEU A 99 -7.32 4.01 -14.93
CA LEU A 99 -8.56 4.31 -15.63
C LEU A 99 -8.42 5.54 -16.54
N CYS A 100 -7.89 6.64 -16.01
CA CYS A 100 -7.62 7.85 -16.78
C CYS A 100 -6.70 7.56 -17.97
N ASP A 101 -5.62 6.83 -17.75
CA ASP A 101 -4.68 6.42 -18.79
C ASP A 101 -5.36 5.61 -19.90
N ARG A 102 -6.26 4.70 -19.52
CA ARG A 102 -7.02 3.90 -20.48
C ARG A 102 -8.04 4.72 -21.27
N ILE A 103 -8.68 5.70 -20.65
CA ILE A 103 -9.62 6.60 -21.31
C ILE A 103 -8.86 7.48 -22.31
N VAL A 104 -7.76 8.12 -21.90
CA VAL A 104 -6.95 8.98 -22.76
C VAL A 104 -6.42 8.21 -23.95
N SER A 105 -5.84 7.02 -23.74
CA SER A 105 -5.35 6.18 -24.84
C SER A 105 -6.45 5.78 -25.84
N ARG A 106 -7.67 5.49 -25.37
CA ARG A 106 -8.80 5.21 -26.27
C ARG A 106 -9.26 6.42 -27.06
N VAL A 107 -9.35 7.59 -26.42
CA VAL A 107 -9.77 8.83 -27.09
C VAL A 107 -8.76 9.22 -28.17
N VAL A 108 -7.47 9.19 -27.85
CA VAL A 108 -6.40 9.49 -28.81
C VAL A 108 -6.41 8.51 -29.99
N ALA A 109 -6.66 7.22 -29.75
CA ALA A 109 -6.75 6.23 -30.82
C ALA A 109 -8.00 6.37 -31.72
N SER A 110 -9.00 7.14 -31.29
CA SER A 110 -10.23 7.39 -32.05
C SER A 110 -10.22 8.69 -32.86
N LEU A 111 -9.16 9.50 -32.73
CA LEU A 111 -8.90 10.72 -33.52
C LEU A 111 -7.98 10.40 -34.69
#